data_AF-A0A962D642-F1
#
_entry.id   AF-A0A962D642-F1
#
_cell.length_a   1.000
_cell.length_b   1.000
_cell.length_c   1.000
_cell.angle_alpha   90.00
_cell.angle_beta   90.00
_cell.angle_gamma   90.00
#
_symmetry.space_group_name_H-M   'P 1'
#
loop_
_entity.id
_entity.type
_entity.pdbx_description
1 polymer ?
#
loop_
_entity_poly.entity_id
_entity_poly.type
_entity_poly.pdbx_seq_one_letter_code
_entity_poly.pdbx_strand_id
1 'polypeptide(L)'
;MRLLPVLLLALHAPLSLAAGLEESQLQTAAALRDQALAGSGAYAIVESLTTEVGPRLAGLEADARGRAWAEAKFRELGFDRVWTEA
;
A
#
# COMPACT_ATOMS: atom_id res chain seq x y z
N MET A 1 26.97 -47.96 38.35
CA MET A 1 27.44 -46.61 37.96
C MET A 1 27.88 -46.60 36.50
N ARG A 2 26.93 -46.46 35.56
CA ARG A 2 27.24 -46.10 34.16
C ARG A 2 26.11 -45.19 33.67
N LEU A 3 26.28 -43.89 33.89
CA LEU A 3 25.43 -42.83 33.36
C LEU A 3 26.34 -41.85 32.63
N LEU A 4 26.23 -41.80 31.30
CA LEU A 4 26.53 -40.68 30.38
C LEU A 4 26.65 -41.25 28.94
N PRO A 5 26.36 -40.51 27.85
CA PRO A 5 25.46 -39.36 27.69
C PRO A 5 24.53 -39.54 26.47
N VAL A 6 23.22 -39.35 26.62
CA VAL A 6 22.34 -38.98 25.49
C VAL A 6 21.96 -37.53 25.73
N LEU A 7 22.86 -36.61 25.38
CA LEU A 7 22.54 -35.20 25.36
C LEU A 7 23.47 -34.48 24.40
N LEU A 8 23.19 -34.58 23.10
CA LEU A 8 23.53 -33.55 22.12
C LEU A 8 22.82 -33.81 20.77
N LEU A 9 21.49 -33.86 20.76
CA LEU A 9 20.77 -33.59 19.51
C LEU A 9 20.56 -32.08 19.44
N ALA A 10 21.54 -31.41 18.85
CA ALA A 10 21.59 -29.97 18.67
C ALA A 10 20.37 -29.49 17.87
N LEU A 11 19.58 -28.66 18.55
CA LEU A 11 18.46 -27.87 18.05
C LEU A 11 18.93 -26.94 16.91
N HIS A 12 18.87 -27.39 15.66
CA HIS A 12 19.07 -26.51 14.50
C HIS A 12 17.71 -26.02 13.99
N ALA A 13 17.03 -25.20 14.80
CA ALA A 13 15.98 -24.36 14.24
C ALA A 13 16.67 -23.22 13.47
N PRO A 14 16.40 -23.00 12.16
CA PRO A 14 16.90 -21.82 11.48
C PRO A 14 16.28 -20.60 12.17
N LEU A 15 17.13 -19.78 12.78
CA LEU A 15 16.74 -18.46 13.24
C LEU A 15 16.41 -17.66 11.97
N SER A 16 15.11 -17.56 11.65
CA SER A 16 14.66 -16.70 10.57
C SER A 16 14.88 -15.25 11.02
N LEU A 17 16.02 -14.67 10.64
CA LEU A 17 16.22 -13.24 10.73
C LEU A 17 15.26 -12.64 9.69
N ALA A 18 14.30 -11.83 10.14
CA ALA A 18 13.47 -11.06 9.21
C ALA A 18 14.41 -10.38 8.21
N ALA A 19 14.27 -10.68 6.92
CA ALA A 19 15.06 -10.06 5.89
C ALA A 19 14.84 -8.54 5.99
N GLY A 20 15.91 -7.80 6.25
CA GLY A 20 15.88 -6.34 6.24
C GLY A 20 15.56 -5.81 4.84
N LEU A 21 15.22 -4.52 4.75
CA LEU A 21 15.10 -3.87 3.45
C LEU A 21 16.48 -3.77 2.80
N GLU A 22 16.53 -4.08 1.51
CA GLU A 22 17.71 -3.85 0.68
C GLU A 22 17.98 -2.35 0.52
N GLU A 23 19.24 -1.98 0.33
CA GLU A 23 19.65 -0.57 0.15
C GLU A 23 18.91 0.11 -1.02
N SER A 24 18.67 -0.62 -2.12
CA SER A 24 17.92 -0.10 -3.27
C SER A 24 16.45 0.22 -2.95
N GLN A 25 15.85 -0.52 -2.02
CA GLN A 25 14.49 -0.28 -1.55
C GLN A 25 14.44 0.98 -0.68
N LEU A 26 15.45 1.18 0.19
CA LEU A 26 15.59 2.39 1.00
C LEU A 26 15.76 3.64 0.12
N GLN A 27 16.58 3.55 -0.93
CA GLN A 27 16.78 4.63 -1.89
C GLN A 27 15.50 4.95 -2.66
N THR A 28 14.76 3.93 -3.10
CA THR A 28 13.47 4.12 -3.79
C THR A 28 12.46 4.81 -2.88
N ALA A 29 12.36 4.38 -1.62
CA ALA A 29 11.47 5.00 -0.64
C ALA A 29 11.84 6.47 -0.37
N ALA A 30 13.13 6.78 -0.24
CA ALA A 30 13.60 8.15 -0.06
C ALA A 30 13.24 9.04 -1.26
N ALA A 31 13.45 8.56 -2.49
CA ALA A 31 13.11 9.29 -3.70
C ALA A 31 11.60 9.57 -3.81
N LEU A 32 10.75 8.57 -3.53
CA LEU A 32 9.29 8.74 -3.56
C LEU A 32 8.81 9.75 -2.51
N ARG A 33 9.39 9.72 -1.29
CA ARG A 33 9.11 10.71 -0.25
C ARG A 33 9.47 12.11 -0.72
N ASP A 34 10.67 12.30 -1.24
CA ASP A 34 11.17 13.62 -1.64
C ASP A 34 10.35 14.19 -2.80
N GLN A 35 9.94 13.35 -3.76
CA GLN A 35 9.00 13.72 -4.81
C GLN A 35 7.64 14.14 -4.24
N ALA A 36 7.09 13.38 -3.29
CA ALA A 36 5.79 13.71 -2.69
C ALA A 36 5.83 15.03 -1.90
N LEU A 37 6.94 15.33 -1.23
CA LEU A 37 7.17 16.59 -0.50
C LEU A 37 7.35 17.78 -1.45
N ALA A 38 7.96 17.57 -2.62
CA ALA A 38 8.06 18.59 -3.66
C ALA A 38 6.70 18.89 -4.30
N GLY A 39 5.81 17.89 -4.38
CA GLY A 39 4.43 18.05 -4.81
C GLY A 39 3.84 16.76 -5.40
N SER A 40 2.80 16.24 -4.78
CA SER A 40 2.15 14.98 -5.20
C SER A 40 0.80 15.15 -5.92
N GLY A 41 0.23 16.36 -5.91
CA GLY A 41 -1.15 16.58 -6.38
C GLY A 41 -2.24 16.00 -5.47
N ALA A 42 -1.88 15.39 -4.33
CA ALA A 42 -2.82 14.72 -3.43
C ALA A 42 -3.93 15.64 -2.92
N TYR A 43 -3.61 16.92 -2.64
CA TYR A 43 -4.61 17.90 -2.23
C TYR A 43 -5.65 18.15 -3.33
N ALA A 44 -5.23 18.33 -4.58
CA ALA A 44 -6.14 18.56 -5.70
C ALA A 44 -7.09 17.37 -5.93
N ILE A 45 -6.62 16.14 -5.68
CA ILE A 45 -7.45 14.93 -5.78
C ILE A 45 -8.54 14.94 -4.70
N VAL A 46 -8.19 15.23 -3.44
CA VAL A 46 -9.19 15.26 -2.35
C VAL A 46 -10.14 16.44 -2.50
N GLU A 47 -9.64 17.60 -2.93
CA GLU A 47 -10.45 18.77 -3.25
C GLU A 47 -11.48 18.46 -4.35
N SER A 48 -11.03 17.92 -5.49
CA SER A 48 -11.90 17.47 -6.58
C SER A 48 -12.97 16.50 -6.07
N LEU A 49 -12.57 15.45 -5.34
CA LEU A 49 -13.51 14.46 -4.83
C LEU A 49 -14.55 15.06 -3.87
N THR A 50 -14.11 15.93 -2.96
CA THR A 50 -14.99 16.50 -1.93
C THR A 50 -15.86 17.65 -2.45
N THR A 51 -15.43 18.33 -3.49
CA THR A 51 -16.16 19.47 -4.07
C THR A 51 -17.09 19.04 -5.20
N GLU A 52 -16.62 18.15 -6.08
CA GLU A 52 -17.40 17.71 -7.24
C GLU A 52 -18.39 16.60 -6.88
N VAL A 53 -18.03 15.70 -5.96
CA VAL A 53 -18.90 14.59 -5.52
C VAL A 53 -19.62 14.90 -4.21
N GLY A 54 -18.87 15.40 -3.21
CA GLY A 54 -19.39 15.67 -1.88
C GLY A 54 -19.57 14.41 -0.99
N PRO A 55 -20.46 14.48 0.02
CA PRO A 55 -20.81 13.35 0.87
C PRO A 55 -21.38 12.18 0.06
N ARG A 56 -20.82 10.98 0.26
CA ARG A 56 -21.06 9.80 -0.58
C ARG A 56 -21.28 8.54 0.26
N LEU A 57 -22.35 8.55 1.07
CA LEU A 57 -22.71 7.42 1.91
C LEU A 57 -22.96 6.16 1.05
N ALA A 58 -22.37 5.05 1.46
CA ALA A 58 -22.44 3.78 0.75
C ALA A 58 -23.89 3.33 0.50
N GLY A 59 -24.15 2.82 -0.71
CA GLY A 59 -25.48 2.33 -1.09
C GLY A 59 -26.49 3.40 -1.48
N LEU A 60 -26.13 4.69 -1.40
CA LEU A 60 -26.95 5.79 -1.93
C LEU A 60 -26.47 6.20 -3.33
N GLU A 61 -27.25 7.06 -4.01
CA GLU A 61 -26.91 7.58 -5.34
C GLU A 61 -25.52 8.25 -5.37
N ALA A 62 -25.15 8.94 -4.30
CA ALA A 62 -23.87 9.63 -4.19
C ALA A 62 -22.66 8.69 -4.17
N ASP A 63 -22.82 7.44 -3.71
CA ASP A 63 -21.79 6.41 -3.80
C ASP A 63 -21.55 6.01 -5.27
N ALA A 64 -22.60 5.83 -6.08
CA ALA A 64 -22.46 5.57 -7.50
C ALA A 64 -21.73 6.71 -8.24
N ARG A 65 -22.03 7.97 -7.89
CA ARG A 65 -21.29 9.13 -8.41
C ARG A 65 -19.82 9.12 -8.00
N GLY A 66 -19.53 8.73 -6.75
CA GLY A 66 -18.17 8.56 -6.26
C GLY A 66 -17.37 7.51 -7.04
N ARG A 67 -17.98 6.36 -7.35
CA ARG A 67 -17.34 5.33 -8.20
C ARG A 67 -17.07 5.82 -9.62
N ALA A 68 -18.06 6.47 -10.24
CA ALA A 68 -17.90 7.02 -11.58
C ALA A 68 -16.80 8.11 -11.64
N TRP A 69 -16.74 8.98 -10.62
CA TRP A 69 -15.66 9.96 -10.48
C TRP A 69 -14.30 9.28 -10.33
N ALA A 70 -14.18 8.23 -9.50
CA ALA A 70 -12.91 7.56 -9.23
C ALA A 70 -12.37 6.87 -10.50
N GLU A 71 -13.25 6.19 -11.22
CA GLU A 71 -12.95 5.60 -12.52
C GLU A 71 -12.44 6.64 -13.52
N ALA A 72 -13.08 7.80 -13.62
CA ALA A 72 -12.65 8.87 -14.50
C ALA A 72 -11.29 9.44 -14.07
N LYS A 73 -11.12 9.73 -12.77
CA LYS A 73 -9.89 10.30 -12.21
C LYS A 73 -8.69 9.37 -12.37
N PHE A 74 -8.85 8.06 -12.17
CA PHE A 74 -7.74 7.11 -12.38
C PHE A 74 -7.37 6.96 -13.87
N ARG A 75 -8.33 7.04 -14.79
CA ARG A 75 -8.00 7.09 -16.23
C ARG A 75 -7.24 8.36 -16.60
N GLU A 76 -7.65 9.52 -16.07
CA GLU A 76 -6.97 10.80 -16.25
C GLU A 76 -5.53 10.78 -15.70
N LEU A 77 -5.31 10.15 -14.54
CA LEU A 77 -3.99 9.99 -13.93
C LEU A 77 -3.09 8.96 -14.64
N GLY A 78 -3.60 8.27 -15.68
CA GLY A 78 -2.81 7.36 -16.52
C GLY A 78 -2.57 5.99 -15.91
N PHE A 79 -3.43 5.50 -15.02
CA PHE A 79 -3.33 4.13 -14.52
C PHE A 79 -3.54 3.10 -15.64
N ASP A 80 -2.73 2.03 -15.63
CA ASP A 80 -2.74 1.01 -16.69
C ASP A 80 -4.07 0.25 -16.80
N ARG A 81 -4.73 0.02 -15.67
CA ARG A 81 -5.98 -0.74 -15.59
C ARG A 81 -6.93 -0.11 -14.59
N VAL A 82 -8.15 0.18 -15.03
CA VAL A 82 -9.20 0.78 -14.20
C VAL A 82 -10.49 -0.03 -14.39
N TRP A 83 -11.00 -0.63 -13.31
CA TRP A 83 -12.23 -1.43 -13.31
C TRP A 83 -12.95 -1.31 -11.96
N THR A 84 -14.24 -1.66 -11.95
CA THR A 84 -15.04 -1.83 -10.72
C THR A 84 -15.26 -3.31 -10.44
N GLU A 85 -15.40 -3.65 -9.16
CA GLU A 85 -15.76 -4.99 -8.69
C GLU A 85 -17.13 -4.94 -8.00
N ALA A 86 -17.87 -6.04 -8.10
CA ALA A 86 -19.24 -6.19 -7.59
C ALA A 86 -19.26 -7.00 -6.29
#